data_AF-A0A6J2PYT1-F1
#
_entry.id   AF-A0A6J2PYT1-F1
#
_cell.length_a   1.000
_cell.length_b   1.000
_cell.length_c   1.000
_cell.angle_alpha   90.00
_cell.angle_beta   90.00
_cell.angle_gamma   90.00
#
_symmetry.space_group_name_H-M   'P 1'
#
loop_
_entity.id
_entity.type
_entity.pdbx_description
1 polymer ?
#
loop_
_entity_poly.entity_id
_entity_poly.type
_entity_poly.pdbx_seq_one_letter_code
_entity_poly.pdbx_strand_id
1 'polypeptide(L)'
;MDDFDMLNAPAAGNGVGSEEDPAAAFLAQQESEIAGIENDEGFSILDSGEVPSSLGDSSDGAVNGDLHGESNGPSDAYAAISSADRLQAEPESLRKWREEQSDRLELLDENSLKQESEWKEKAKVELEEWHARQNEQLEKTKTNNRVLDEDFYKQPFSELIGYVAAEEAMISDLDENNPGTEWERVARLCDFNPKSSKQAKDVSRMRSVLISLKQSPLVR
;
A
#
# COMPACT_ATOMS: atom_id res chain seq x y z
N MET A 1 23.67 -32.76 34.08
CA MET A 1 24.94 -33.25 33.52
C MET A 1 25.07 -34.68 33.98
N ASP A 2 24.83 -35.73 33.21
CA ASP A 2 24.42 -35.96 31.83
C ASP A 2 24.01 -37.44 31.85
N ASP A 3 22.81 -37.80 31.41
CA ASP A 3 22.44 -39.22 31.23
C ASP A 3 21.18 -39.30 30.37
N PHE A 4 21.31 -39.09 29.06
CA PHE A 4 20.42 -39.74 28.09
C PHE A 4 20.96 -39.66 26.65
N ASP A 5 22.15 -40.21 26.42
CA ASP A 5 22.62 -40.57 25.07
C ASP A 5 22.05 -41.98 24.79
N MET A 6 21.01 -42.08 23.96
CA MET A 6 21.11 -42.31 22.52
C MET A 6 21.30 -43.80 22.15
N LEU A 7 20.23 -44.35 21.57
CA LEU A 7 20.15 -45.44 20.59
C LEU A 7 20.39 -46.91 21.03
N ASN A 8 19.29 -47.66 21.09
CA ASN A 8 19.18 -48.88 20.29
C ASN A 8 17.70 -49.20 19.96
N ALA A 9 17.31 -49.01 18.70
CA ALA A 9 16.01 -49.35 18.10
C ALA A 9 15.82 -50.89 17.98
N PRO A 10 14.68 -51.47 17.48
CA PRO A 10 13.47 -50.86 16.90
C PRO A 10 12.15 -51.43 17.45
N ALA A 11 11.09 -50.62 17.46
CA ALA A 11 9.72 -51.12 17.65
C ALA A 11 8.79 -50.56 16.57
N ALA A 12 8.39 -51.48 15.68
CA ALA A 12 7.17 -51.49 14.89
C ALA A 12 6.78 -50.19 14.18
N GLY A 13 7.24 -50.08 12.94
CA GLY A 13 6.57 -49.26 11.94
C GLY A 13 5.15 -49.76 11.71
N ASN A 14 4.19 -48.88 11.96
CA ASN A 14 2.90 -48.90 11.29
C ASN A 14 2.71 -47.49 10.70
N GLY A 15 3.49 -47.22 9.66
CA GLY A 15 3.30 -46.06 8.79
C GLY A 15 2.02 -46.28 8.01
N VAL A 16 0.90 -45.82 8.57
CA VAL A 16 -0.33 -45.58 7.81
C VAL A 16 0.01 -44.41 6.91
N GLY A 17 0.11 -44.71 5.62
CA GLY A 17 0.38 -43.74 4.57
C GLY A 17 -0.59 -42.58 4.65
N SER A 18 -0.07 -41.41 4.32
CA SER A 18 -0.83 -40.29 3.80
C SER A 18 -1.93 -40.78 2.85
N GLU A 19 -3.18 -40.84 3.32
CA GLU A 19 -4.32 -40.62 2.43
C GLU A 19 -4.24 -39.16 2.02
N GLU A 20 -3.36 -38.88 1.05
CA GLU A 20 -3.46 -37.67 0.25
C GLU A 20 -4.82 -37.75 -0.42
N ASP A 21 -5.74 -36.92 0.05
CA ASP A 21 -6.99 -36.65 -0.63
C ASP A 21 -6.66 -36.30 -2.09
N PRO A 22 -7.09 -37.10 -3.07
CA PRO A 22 -6.81 -36.82 -4.47
C PRO A 22 -7.34 -35.44 -4.91
N ALA A 23 -8.31 -34.87 -4.20
CA ALA A 23 -8.77 -33.50 -4.42
C ALA A 23 -7.79 -32.44 -3.87
N ALA A 24 -7.07 -32.73 -2.78
CA ALA A 24 -6.09 -31.80 -2.20
C ALA A 24 -4.88 -31.60 -3.12
N ALA A 25 -4.42 -32.67 -3.78
CA ALA A 25 -3.36 -32.58 -4.79
C ALA A 25 -3.81 -31.73 -6.00
N PHE A 26 -5.07 -31.86 -6.42
CA PHE A 26 -5.64 -31.07 -7.52
C PHE A 26 -5.81 -29.58 -7.16
N LEU A 27 -6.25 -29.26 -5.94
CA LEU A 27 -6.35 -27.88 -5.46
C LEU A 27 -4.99 -27.21 -5.30
N ALA A 28 -4.00 -27.92 -4.77
CA ALA A 28 -2.61 -27.43 -4.69
C ALA A 28 -1.99 -27.23 -6.08
N GLN A 29 -2.32 -28.10 -7.04
CA GLN A 29 -1.91 -27.95 -8.43
C GLN A 29 -2.58 -26.74 -9.09
N GLN A 30 -3.88 -26.51 -8.87
CA GLN A 30 -4.61 -25.32 -9.34
C GLN A 30 -4.07 -24.02 -8.71
N GLU A 31 -3.77 -24.01 -7.41
CA GLU A 31 -3.18 -22.85 -6.74
C GLU A 31 -1.78 -22.52 -7.29
N SER A 32 -0.95 -23.53 -7.56
CA SER A 32 0.38 -23.32 -8.15
C SER A 32 0.32 -22.93 -9.64
N GLU A 33 -0.69 -23.38 -10.38
CA GLU A 33 -0.96 -22.94 -11.76
C GLU A 33 -1.41 -21.47 -11.79
N ILE A 34 -2.27 -21.02 -10.87
CA ILE A 34 -2.72 -19.62 -10.74
C ILE A 34 -1.58 -18.70 -10.27
N ALA A 35 -0.77 -19.13 -9.30
CA ALA A 35 0.39 -18.38 -8.82
C ALA A 35 1.48 -18.21 -9.89
N GLY A 36 1.54 -19.12 -10.88
CA GLY A 36 2.41 -19.01 -12.04
C GLY A 36 1.99 -17.89 -13.01
N ILE A 37 0.69 -17.55 -13.07
CA ILE A 37 0.15 -16.50 -13.95
C ILE A 37 0.36 -15.10 -13.35
N GLU A 38 0.36 -14.97 -12.01
CA GLU A 38 0.63 -13.70 -11.33
C GLU A 38 2.10 -13.25 -11.44
N ASN A 39 3.02 -14.22 -11.64
CA ASN A 39 4.46 -13.96 -11.68
C ASN A 39 5.06 -14.00 -13.09
N ASP A 40 4.25 -14.23 -14.13
CA ASP A 40 4.69 -14.15 -15.53
C ASP A 40 4.43 -12.73 -16.04
N GLU A 41 5.43 -12.13 -16.68
CA GLU A 41 5.56 -10.70 -17.00
C GLU A 41 4.55 -10.16 -18.04
N GLY A 42 3.33 -10.69 -18.10
CA GLY A 42 2.28 -10.32 -19.05
C GLY A 42 1.52 -9.03 -18.73
N PHE A 43 1.60 -8.51 -17.49
CA PHE A 43 0.88 -7.29 -17.11
C PHE A 43 1.63 -5.97 -17.40
N SER A 44 2.88 -6.05 -17.90
CA SER A 44 3.62 -4.87 -18.37
C SER A 44 3.13 -4.31 -19.71
N ILE A 45 2.16 -4.95 -20.38
CA ILE A 45 1.67 -4.51 -21.69
C ILE A 45 0.54 -3.46 -21.64
N LEU A 46 0.19 -2.96 -20.45
CA LEU A 46 -0.83 -1.91 -20.29
C LEU A 46 -0.28 -0.47 -20.27
N ASP A 47 1.04 -0.27 -20.43
CA ASP A 47 1.67 1.07 -20.50
C ASP A 47 1.66 1.71 -21.91
N SER A 48 1.27 0.96 -22.95
CA SER A 48 1.06 1.52 -24.30
C SER A 48 -0.32 1.13 -24.79
N GLY A 49 -1.25 2.09 -24.77
CA GLY A 49 -2.67 1.90 -25.07
C GLY A 49 -2.98 1.45 -26.50
N GLU A 50 -2.75 0.17 -26.81
CA GLU A 50 -3.31 -0.50 -27.98
C GLU A 50 -4.04 -1.78 -27.56
N VAL A 51 -5.34 -1.83 -27.88
CA VAL A 51 -6.21 -2.99 -27.66
C VAL A 51 -6.08 -3.98 -28.83
N PRO A 52 -5.89 -5.29 -28.58
CA PRO A 52 -5.90 -6.30 -29.64
C PRO A 52 -7.31 -6.42 -30.25
N SER A 53 -7.40 -6.42 -31.58
CA SER A 53 -8.65 -6.50 -32.35
C SER A 53 -9.33 -7.89 -32.37
N SER A 54 -9.25 -8.70 -31.31
CA SER A 54 -9.82 -10.06 -31.31
C SER A 54 -11.18 -10.19 -30.61
N LEU A 55 -11.81 -9.10 -30.18
CA LEU A 55 -13.19 -9.11 -29.68
C LEU A 55 -14.19 -8.88 -30.83
N GLY A 56 -14.14 -9.75 -31.83
CA GLY A 56 -15.12 -9.83 -32.89
C GLY A 56 -16.11 -10.96 -32.60
N ASP A 57 -17.32 -10.57 -32.21
CA ASP A 57 -18.60 -11.26 -32.44
C ASP A 57 -18.66 -12.79 -32.27
N SER A 58 -19.25 -13.22 -31.16
CA SER A 58 -19.99 -14.49 -31.08
C SER A 58 -21.09 -14.36 -30.04
N SER A 59 -22.12 -13.61 -30.42
CA SER A 59 -23.47 -13.80 -29.89
C SER A 59 -23.99 -15.17 -30.34
N ASP A 60 -23.64 -16.23 -29.62
CA ASP A 60 -24.37 -17.51 -29.69
C ASP A 60 -24.89 -17.84 -28.30
N GLY A 61 -25.99 -17.17 -27.94
CA GLY A 61 -26.83 -17.58 -26.82
C GLY A 61 -27.50 -18.89 -27.19
N ALA A 62 -27.00 -20.00 -26.66
CA ALA A 62 -27.66 -21.29 -26.72
C ALA A 62 -28.95 -21.27 -25.89
N VAL A 63 -30.00 -20.70 -26.48
CA VAL A 63 -31.39 -20.80 -26.04
C VAL A 63 -32.02 -22.02 -26.71
N ASN A 64 -31.67 -23.23 -26.27
CA ASN A 64 -32.43 -24.41 -26.67
C ASN A 64 -32.26 -25.58 -25.68
N GLY A 65 -33.03 -25.49 -24.60
CA GLY A 65 -33.48 -26.62 -23.80
C GLY A 65 -35.00 -26.53 -23.73
N ASP A 66 -35.63 -26.71 -24.89
CA ASP A 66 -37.07 -26.63 -25.09
C ASP A 66 -37.83 -27.48 -24.07
N LEU A 67 -38.83 -26.82 -23.52
CA LEU A 67 -39.72 -27.29 -22.49
C LEU A 67 -40.76 -28.20 -23.14
N HIS A 68 -40.88 -29.42 -22.60
CA HIS A 68 -42.06 -30.31 -22.66
C HIS A 68 -42.28 -31.17 -23.90
N GLY A 69 -42.04 -32.46 -23.69
CA GLY A 69 -42.74 -33.56 -24.35
C GLY A 69 -43.20 -34.62 -23.35
N GLU A 70 -43.59 -34.23 -22.12
CA GLU A 70 -44.20 -35.18 -21.19
C GLU A 70 -45.67 -35.37 -21.57
N SER A 71 -45.96 -36.56 -22.09
CA SER A 71 -47.30 -36.94 -22.50
C SER A 71 -48.25 -36.89 -21.31
N ASN A 72 -49.30 -36.07 -21.41
CA ASN A 72 -50.41 -36.02 -20.47
C ASN A 72 -51.18 -37.35 -20.53
N GLY A 73 -50.71 -38.35 -19.78
CA GLY A 73 -51.44 -39.56 -19.40
C GLY A 73 -51.96 -39.42 -17.95
N PRO A 74 -52.98 -40.20 -17.52
CA PRO A 74 -53.69 -39.97 -16.27
C PRO A 74 -52.93 -40.38 -15.00
N SER A 75 -51.70 -39.89 -14.77
CA SER A 75 -50.88 -40.29 -13.61
C SER A 75 -50.18 -39.17 -12.83
N ASP A 76 -50.55 -37.90 -12.98
CA ASP A 76 -49.94 -36.83 -12.16
C ASP A 76 -50.50 -36.77 -10.72
N ALA A 77 -51.73 -37.22 -10.52
CA ALA A 77 -52.27 -37.39 -9.16
C ALA A 77 -51.47 -38.43 -8.36
N TYR A 78 -51.01 -39.51 -9.00
CA TYR A 78 -50.23 -40.55 -8.32
C TYR A 78 -48.79 -40.10 -8.05
N ALA A 79 -48.19 -39.29 -8.92
CA ALA A 79 -46.88 -38.67 -8.70
C ALA A 79 -46.91 -37.68 -7.54
N ALA A 80 -47.92 -36.79 -7.51
CA ALA A 80 -48.16 -35.84 -6.42
C ALA A 80 -48.53 -36.52 -5.09
N ILE A 81 -49.32 -37.61 -5.12
CA ILE A 81 -49.61 -38.41 -3.94
C ILE A 81 -48.34 -39.15 -3.48
N SER A 82 -47.52 -39.68 -4.39
CA SER A 82 -46.27 -40.37 -4.02
C SER A 82 -45.24 -39.42 -3.44
N SER A 83 -45.14 -38.18 -3.92
CA SER A 83 -44.25 -37.17 -3.36
C SER A 83 -44.74 -36.70 -1.99
N ALA A 84 -46.06 -36.55 -1.80
CA ALA A 84 -46.66 -36.28 -0.50
C ALA A 84 -46.47 -37.42 0.51
N ASP A 85 -46.61 -38.68 0.08
CA ASP A 85 -46.42 -39.87 0.92
C ASP A 85 -44.93 -40.10 1.24
N ARG A 86 -44.03 -39.77 0.31
CA ARG A 86 -42.57 -39.73 0.55
C ARG A 86 -42.18 -38.67 1.56
N LEU A 87 -42.82 -37.51 1.54
CA LEU A 87 -42.64 -36.44 2.53
C LEU A 87 -43.20 -36.84 3.91
N GLN A 88 -44.32 -37.57 3.93
CA GLN A 88 -44.89 -38.12 5.17
C GLN A 88 -44.08 -39.28 5.77
N ALA A 89 -43.32 -39.99 4.93
CA ALA A 89 -42.43 -41.09 5.30
C ALA A 89 -40.93 -40.71 5.28
N GLU A 90 -40.59 -39.42 5.27
CA GLU A 90 -39.18 -39.02 5.37
C GLU A 90 -38.62 -39.45 6.73
N PRO A 91 -37.50 -40.19 6.78
CA PRO A 91 -36.84 -40.51 8.02
C PRO A 91 -36.41 -39.23 8.75
N GLU A 92 -36.67 -39.14 10.05
CA GLU A 92 -36.24 -38.00 10.90
C GLU A 92 -34.74 -37.69 10.77
N SER A 93 -33.91 -38.67 10.42
CA SER A 93 -32.49 -38.47 10.13
C SER A 93 -32.23 -37.60 8.89
N LEU A 94 -33.05 -37.74 7.84
CA LEU A 94 -32.93 -36.94 6.62
C LEU A 94 -33.40 -35.51 6.87
N ARG A 95 -34.46 -35.32 7.66
CA ARG A 95 -34.92 -33.99 8.10
C ARG A 95 -33.82 -33.24 8.86
N LYS A 96 -33.26 -33.89 9.89
CA LYS A 96 -32.14 -33.33 10.66
C LYS A 96 -30.94 -33.00 9.79
N TRP A 97 -30.61 -33.88 8.84
CA TRP A 97 -29.50 -33.62 7.91
C TRP A 97 -29.74 -32.39 7.03
N ARG A 98 -30.95 -32.19 6.51
CA ARG A 98 -31.28 -30.98 5.73
C ARG A 98 -31.20 -29.72 6.57
N GLU A 99 -31.72 -29.76 7.81
CA GLU A 99 -31.63 -28.65 8.77
C GLU A 99 -30.15 -28.33 9.05
N GLU A 100 -29.33 -29.34 9.41
CA GLU A 100 -27.90 -29.16 9.66
C GLU A 100 -27.12 -28.62 8.44
N GLN A 101 -27.44 -29.07 7.21
CA GLN A 101 -26.82 -28.53 6.00
C GLN A 101 -27.27 -27.09 5.72
N SER A 102 -28.56 -26.79 5.93
CA SER A 102 -29.09 -25.45 5.77
C SER A 102 -28.43 -24.48 6.74
N ASP A 103 -28.35 -24.85 8.02
CA ASP A 103 -27.70 -24.05 9.07
C ASP A 103 -26.21 -23.85 8.77
N ARG A 104 -25.53 -24.89 8.27
CA ARG A 104 -24.12 -24.79 7.88
C ARG A 104 -23.94 -23.81 6.72
N LEU A 105 -24.81 -23.84 5.72
CA LEU A 105 -24.74 -22.94 4.56
C LEU A 105 -25.01 -21.49 4.99
N GLU A 106 -26.02 -21.27 5.83
CA GLU A 106 -26.33 -19.94 6.38
C GLU A 106 -25.13 -19.37 7.18
N LEU A 107 -24.44 -20.21 7.96
CA LEU A 107 -23.25 -19.79 8.69
C LEU A 107 -22.07 -19.43 7.78
N LEU A 108 -21.92 -20.13 6.64
CA LEU A 108 -20.94 -19.81 5.60
C LEU A 108 -21.27 -18.48 4.92
N ASP A 109 -22.54 -18.27 4.56
CA ASP A 109 -23.01 -17.02 3.95
C ASP A 109 -22.80 -15.83 4.90
N GLU A 110 -23.15 -15.99 6.18
CA GLU A 110 -22.89 -14.97 7.19
C GLU A 110 -21.40 -14.66 7.36
N ASN A 111 -20.54 -15.69 7.33
CA ASN A 111 -19.10 -15.49 7.44
C ASN A 111 -18.55 -14.71 6.25
N SER A 112 -19.01 -15.07 5.03
CA SER A 112 -18.64 -14.38 3.80
C SER A 112 -19.05 -12.91 3.83
N LEU A 113 -20.28 -12.61 4.25
CA LEU A 113 -20.76 -11.23 4.37
C LEU A 113 -19.98 -10.41 5.41
N LYS A 114 -19.62 -11.04 6.55
CA LYS A 114 -18.78 -10.40 7.57
C LYS A 114 -17.39 -10.06 7.00
N GLN A 115 -16.74 -11.01 6.34
CA GLN A 115 -15.43 -10.77 5.71
C GLN A 115 -15.49 -9.68 4.63
N GLU A 116 -16.53 -9.69 3.80
CA GLU A 116 -16.71 -8.66 2.77
C GLU A 116 -16.88 -7.27 3.39
N SER A 117 -17.68 -7.16 4.45
CA SER A 117 -17.85 -5.91 5.19
C SER A 117 -16.54 -5.44 5.83
N GLU A 118 -15.80 -6.34 6.47
CA GLU A 118 -14.51 -6.03 7.09
C GLU A 118 -13.47 -5.59 6.06
N TRP A 119 -13.41 -6.24 4.89
CA TRP A 119 -12.49 -5.84 3.82
C TRP A 119 -12.86 -4.50 3.21
N LYS A 120 -14.17 -4.23 3.04
CA LYS A 120 -14.65 -2.91 2.58
C LYS A 120 -14.31 -1.81 3.57
N GLU A 121 -14.52 -2.05 4.87
CA GLU A 121 -14.19 -1.08 5.91
C GLU A 121 -12.68 -0.85 5.98
N LYS A 122 -11.87 -1.91 5.93
CA LYS A 122 -10.42 -1.81 5.92
C LYS A 122 -9.90 -1.02 4.71
N ALA A 123 -10.41 -1.30 3.52
CA ALA A 123 -10.05 -0.56 2.31
C ALA A 123 -10.43 0.93 2.40
N LYS A 124 -11.59 1.24 3.00
CA LYS A 124 -12.02 2.62 3.24
C LYS A 124 -11.10 3.34 4.23
N VAL A 125 -10.78 2.70 5.35
CA VAL A 125 -9.86 3.26 6.36
C VAL A 125 -8.48 3.52 5.76
N GLU A 126 -7.94 2.58 5.00
CA GLU A 126 -6.63 2.74 4.36
C GLU A 126 -6.60 3.91 3.36
N LEU A 127 -7.70 4.11 2.61
CA LEU A 127 -7.84 5.25 1.71
C LEU A 127 -7.91 6.58 2.47
N GLU A 128 -8.68 6.64 3.55
CA GLU A 128 -8.76 7.82 4.42
C GLU A 128 -7.40 8.15 5.05
N GLU A 129 -6.68 7.14 5.54
CA GLU A 129 -5.32 7.29 6.08
C GLU A 129 -4.33 7.78 5.02
N TRP A 130 -4.45 7.30 3.77
CA TRP A 130 -3.62 7.78 2.67
C TRP A 130 -3.86 9.27 2.40
N HIS A 131 -5.13 9.69 2.32
CA HIS A 131 -5.48 11.11 2.15
C HIS A 131 -5.00 11.97 3.32
N ALA A 132 -5.14 11.49 4.56
CA ALA A 132 -4.65 12.19 5.74
C ALA A 132 -3.12 12.39 5.70
N ARG A 133 -2.36 11.33 5.38
CA ARG A 133 -0.90 11.39 5.24
C ARG A 133 -0.46 12.34 4.14
N GLN A 134 -1.15 12.32 2.98
CA GLN A 134 -0.86 13.25 1.88
C GLN A 134 -1.07 14.70 2.32
N ASN A 135 -2.20 14.99 2.97
CA ASN A 135 -2.51 16.33 3.43
C ASN A 135 -1.51 16.82 4.49
N GLU A 136 -1.13 15.95 5.44
CA GLU A 136 -0.11 16.27 6.45
C GLU A 136 1.24 16.62 5.81
N GLN A 137 1.70 15.83 4.84
CA GLN A 137 2.95 16.11 4.12
C GLN A 137 2.91 17.43 3.36
N LEU A 138 1.77 17.73 2.73
CA LEU A 138 1.55 18.98 2.02
C LEU A 138 1.56 20.18 2.97
N GLU A 139 0.88 20.10 4.12
CA GLU A 139 0.89 21.17 5.14
C GLU A 139 2.27 21.33 5.80
N LYS A 140 3.00 20.23 6.03
CA LYS A 140 4.39 20.30 6.49
C LYS A 140 5.29 20.99 5.47
N THR A 141 5.09 20.75 4.18
CA THR A 141 5.83 21.43 3.12
C THR A 141 5.50 22.91 3.06
N LYS A 142 4.22 23.29 3.16
CA LYS A 142 3.79 24.69 3.22
C LYS A 142 4.38 25.42 4.42
N THR A 143 4.32 24.81 5.61
CA THR A 143 4.86 25.42 6.84
C THR A 143 6.37 25.58 6.77
N ASN A 144 7.11 24.59 6.27
CA ASN A 144 8.54 24.71 6.01
C ASN A 144 8.85 25.84 5.03
N ASN A 145 8.13 25.93 3.91
CA ASN A 145 8.32 27.02 2.95
C ASN A 145 8.02 28.39 3.56
N ARG A 146 6.99 28.51 4.41
CA ARG A 146 6.71 29.74 5.14
C ARG A 146 7.83 30.10 6.11
N VAL A 147 8.40 29.13 6.83
CA VAL A 147 9.54 29.38 7.72
C VAL A 147 10.77 29.82 6.92
N LEU A 148 11.03 29.20 5.78
CA LEU A 148 12.12 29.61 4.89
C LEU A 148 11.92 31.04 4.36
N ASP A 149 10.68 31.42 4.03
CA ASP A 149 10.33 32.77 3.60
C ASP A 149 10.52 33.79 4.74
N GLU A 150 10.03 33.49 5.95
CA GLU A 150 10.26 34.30 7.15
C GLU A 150 11.75 34.46 7.47
N ASP A 151 12.54 33.37 7.38
CA ASP A 151 13.98 33.41 7.62
C ASP A 151 14.74 34.13 6.51
N PHE A 152 14.21 34.14 5.28
CA PHE A 152 14.71 34.96 4.18
C PHE A 152 14.52 36.45 4.49
N TYR A 153 13.34 36.87 4.97
CA TYR A 153 13.10 38.27 5.33
C TYR A 153 13.89 38.74 6.56
N LYS A 154 14.31 37.84 7.46
CA LYS A 154 15.21 38.19 8.58
C LYS A 154 16.67 38.41 8.17
N GLN A 155 17.10 38.04 6.96
CA GLN A 155 18.47 38.27 6.52
C GLN A 155 18.77 39.77 6.38
N PRO A 156 19.98 40.25 6.71
CA PRO A 156 20.36 41.63 6.47
C PRO A 156 20.26 41.95 4.96
N PHE A 157 19.66 43.08 4.62
CA PHE A 157 19.37 43.51 3.25
C PHE A 157 18.38 42.62 2.46
N SER A 158 17.59 41.75 3.12
CA SER A 158 16.47 41.03 2.47
C SER A 158 15.50 42.00 1.78
N GLU A 159 15.25 43.13 2.43
CA GLU A 159 14.51 44.27 1.88
C GLU A 159 15.21 44.82 0.63
N LEU A 160 16.53 44.97 0.59
CA LEU A 160 17.23 45.48 -0.61
C LEU A 160 17.04 44.59 -1.86
N ILE A 161 16.85 43.27 -1.68
CA ILE A 161 16.56 42.34 -2.79
C ILE A 161 15.09 42.46 -3.26
N GLY A 162 14.15 42.74 -2.34
CA GLY A 162 12.75 43.04 -2.69
C GLY A 162 12.52 44.48 -3.19
N TYR A 163 13.38 45.42 -2.81
CA TYR A 163 13.29 46.87 -3.05
C TYR A 163 13.99 47.31 -4.36
N VAL A 164 13.99 46.50 -5.41
CA VAL A 164 14.03 47.05 -6.79
C VAL A 164 12.64 47.59 -7.20
N ALA A 165 11.58 47.32 -6.40
CA ALA A 165 10.21 47.71 -6.70
C ALA A 165 9.62 48.85 -5.85
N ALA A 166 10.25 49.30 -4.77
CA ALA A 166 9.74 50.44 -4.01
C ALA A 166 10.89 51.19 -3.35
N GLU A 167 11.04 52.45 -3.71
CA GLU A 167 11.97 53.42 -3.17
C GLU A 167 11.60 53.77 -1.71
N GLU A 168 12.59 54.11 -0.88
CA GLU A 168 12.45 54.65 0.50
C GLU A 168 12.03 53.72 1.65
N ALA A 169 12.99 53.05 2.28
CA ALA A 169 12.97 52.78 3.73
C ALA A 169 14.39 52.55 4.27
N MET A 170 15.13 53.64 4.40
CA MET A 170 16.29 53.76 5.29
C MET A 170 15.79 53.54 6.73
N ILE A 171 16.58 52.89 7.60
CA ILE A 171 16.50 52.85 9.08
C ILE A 171 15.89 51.55 9.69
N SER A 172 16.69 50.49 9.80
CA SER A 172 16.65 49.55 10.93
C SER A 172 18.01 48.86 11.25
N ASP A 173 19.12 49.27 10.64
CA ASP A 173 20.46 48.68 10.84
C ASP A 173 21.22 49.21 12.08
N LEU A 174 20.53 49.67 13.13
CA LEU A 174 21.21 50.27 14.29
C LEU A 174 21.56 49.30 15.42
N ASP A 175 20.94 48.13 15.52
CA ASP A 175 21.19 47.21 16.66
C ASP A 175 22.35 46.22 16.42
N GLU A 176 22.89 46.14 15.18
CA GLU A 176 24.04 45.27 14.84
C GLU A 176 25.37 46.03 14.58
N ASN A 177 25.41 47.34 14.81
CA ASN A 177 26.63 48.14 14.68
C ASN A 177 27.46 48.18 15.98
N ASN A 178 27.44 47.09 16.74
CA ASN A 178 28.29 46.96 17.91
C ASN A 178 29.75 46.70 17.48
N PRO A 179 30.72 47.56 17.85
CA PRO A 179 32.10 47.43 17.44
C PRO A 179 32.69 46.09 17.92
N GLY A 180 33.32 45.32 17.02
CA GLY A 180 33.93 44.03 17.30
C GLY A 180 33.27 42.82 16.64
N THR A 181 32.07 42.95 16.06
CA THR A 181 31.35 41.84 15.35
C THR A 181 31.51 41.87 13.83
N GLU A 182 32.27 42.83 13.28
CA GLU A 182 32.35 43.08 11.84
C GLU A 182 32.89 41.86 11.06
N TRP A 183 33.93 41.21 11.58
CA TRP A 183 34.50 40.01 10.95
C TRP A 183 33.61 38.78 11.10
N GLU A 184 32.78 38.73 12.15
CA GLU A 184 31.79 37.67 12.30
C GLU A 184 30.69 37.81 11.24
N ARG A 185 30.24 39.04 10.95
CA ARG A 185 29.29 39.34 9.87
C ARG A 185 29.85 38.97 8.50
N VAL A 186 31.07 39.41 8.18
CA VAL A 186 31.75 39.07 6.91
C VAL A 186 31.91 37.56 6.75
N ALA A 187 32.27 36.85 7.82
CA ALA A 187 32.45 35.41 7.76
C ALA A 187 31.15 34.63 7.59
N ARG A 188 30.00 35.14 8.03
CA ARG A 188 28.68 34.51 7.78
C ARG A 188 28.28 34.54 6.30
N LEU A 189 28.72 35.55 5.56
CA LEU A 189 28.47 35.70 4.11
C LEU A 189 29.46 34.91 3.25
N CYS A 190 30.57 34.43 3.84
CA CYS A 190 31.61 33.72 3.11
C CYS A 190 31.42 32.19 3.23
N ASP A 191 31.38 31.50 2.09
CA ASP A 191 31.38 30.04 2.06
C ASP A 191 32.82 29.49 2.23
N PHE A 192 33.10 28.98 3.43
CA PHE A 192 34.37 28.35 3.78
C PHE A 192 34.42 26.85 3.50
N ASN A 193 33.37 26.26 2.93
CA ASN A 193 33.39 24.85 2.57
C ASN A 193 34.50 24.59 1.55
N PRO A 194 35.48 23.70 1.83
CA PRO A 194 36.52 23.38 0.88
C PRO A 194 35.99 22.67 -0.38
N LYS A 195 34.80 22.06 -0.30
CA LYS A 195 34.17 21.32 -1.42
C LYS A 195 33.32 22.19 -2.35
N SER A 196 32.95 23.41 -1.95
CA SER A 196 32.15 24.30 -2.79
C SER A 196 32.98 25.16 -3.74
N SER A 197 34.31 25.17 -3.59
CA SER A 197 35.22 25.96 -4.42
C SER A 197 35.36 25.37 -5.82
N LYS A 198 34.42 25.71 -6.72
CA LYS A 198 34.49 25.41 -8.16
C LYS A 198 35.33 26.43 -8.95
N GLN A 199 35.99 27.36 -8.27
CA GLN A 199 36.68 28.49 -8.91
C GLN A 199 38.13 28.12 -9.25
N ALA A 200 38.60 28.53 -10.43
CA ALA A 200 39.97 28.28 -10.90
C ALA A 200 41.05 29.12 -10.17
N LYS A 201 40.64 30.11 -9.38
CA LYS A 201 41.54 30.98 -8.61
C LYS A 201 41.75 30.41 -7.21
N ASP A 202 43.00 30.33 -6.79
CA ASP A 202 43.32 29.96 -5.41
C ASP A 202 42.92 31.09 -4.45
N VAL A 203 41.88 30.85 -3.67
CA VAL A 203 41.37 31.75 -2.63
C VAL A 203 41.79 31.31 -1.22
N SER A 204 42.67 30.31 -1.09
CA SER A 204 43.04 29.73 0.21
C SER A 204 43.65 30.75 1.15
N ARG A 205 44.51 31.65 0.63
CA ARG A 205 45.11 32.73 1.42
C ARG A 205 44.06 33.71 1.93
N MET A 206 43.12 34.12 1.07
CA MET A 206 42.03 35.02 1.45
C MET A 206 41.10 34.37 2.49
N ARG A 207 40.74 33.10 2.28
CA ARG A 207 39.96 32.31 3.25
C ARG A 207 40.64 32.22 4.61
N SER A 208 41.95 31.95 4.63
CA SER A 208 42.75 31.89 5.86
C SER A 208 42.76 33.23 6.61
N VAL A 209 42.93 34.35 5.89
CA VAL A 209 42.89 35.70 6.48
C VAL A 209 41.50 36.00 7.08
N LEU A 210 40.42 35.71 6.35
CA LEU A 210 39.05 35.94 6.85
C LEU A 210 38.70 35.10 8.08
N ILE A 211 39.14 33.83 8.12
CA ILE A 211 38.96 32.97 9.30
C ILE A 211 39.76 33.51 10.50
N SER A 212 41.01 33.94 10.27
CA SER A 212 41.84 34.53 11.31
C SER A 212 41.19 35.77 11.92
N LEU A 213 40.62 36.63 11.09
CA LEU A 213 39.98 37.86 11.53
C LEU A 213 38.65 37.61 12.26
N LYS A 214 37.95 36.51 11.94
CA LYS A 214 36.79 36.05 12.71
C LYS A 214 37.18 35.56 14.11
N GLN A 215 38.26 34.77 14.20
CA GLN A 215 38.72 34.16 15.46
C GLN A 215 39.46 35.14 16.37
N SER A 216 40.13 36.12 15.77
CA SER A 216 40.89 37.15 16.47
C SER A 216 40.66 38.48 15.74
N PRO A 217 39.55 39.17 16.08
CA PRO A 217 39.29 40.50 15.54
C PRO A 217 40.46 41.42 15.85
N LEU A 218 40.78 42.31 14.91
CA LEU A 218 41.76 43.35 15.17
C LEU A 218 41.22 44.24 16.29
N VAL A 219 41.83 44.13 17.47
CA VAL A 219 41.54 44.99 18.60
C VAL A 219 41.77 46.44 18.13
N ARG A 220 40.73 47.27 18.22
CA ARG A 220 40.88 48.73 18.11
C ARG A 220 41.37 49.29 19.43
#